data_AF-A0A162D8N2-F1
#
_entry.id   AF-A0A162D8N2-F1
#
_cell.length_a   1.000
_cell.length_b   1.000
_cell.length_c   1.000
_cell.angle_alpha   90.00
_cell.angle_beta   90.00
_cell.angle_gamma   90.00
#
_symmetry.space_group_name_H-M   'P 1'
#
loop_
_entity.id
_entity.type
_entity.pdbx_description
1 polymer ?
#
loop_
_entity_poly.entity_id
_entity_poly.type
_entity_poly.pdbx_seq_one_letter_code
_entity_poly.pdbx_strand_id
1 'polypeptide(L)'
;MLNKDGGIDEYVYAVDQQSISLADALWLCSSIFSKHKSKKDNKKIFLFTNNDEPHSKFSNKQKQAEKRIGDLQDGNVSIFLFPIGEAFDTSKVYQELLMSNEYGSILSGSMTADELLSKICRKGQKKRPVANLVFNVDSNTKFGVKLYNLIRPAPTPKRMQLDKRTNEIVKSVTTKFNAETAETLLPSELMKSTIVSGEKVRLDKNDLTSLKSKFAVGFTLLGFKPIEKLKFHLYLSPASFIYPDEDLVKG
;
A
#
# COMPACT_ATOMS: atom_id res chain seq x y z
N MET A 1 -11.39 8.63 3.21
CA MET A 1 -11.28 7.19 3.56
C MET A 1 -10.95 7.15 5.04
N LEU A 2 -11.91 6.76 5.89
CA LEU A 2 -11.78 6.79 7.35
C LEU A 2 -10.78 5.73 7.83
N ASN A 3 -9.95 6.09 8.82
CA ASN A 3 -9.09 5.15 9.54
C ASN A 3 -9.92 4.22 10.44
N LYS A 4 -9.30 3.10 10.84
CA LYS A 4 -9.93 1.97 11.55
C LYS A 4 -10.60 2.31 12.90
N ASP A 5 -10.34 3.49 13.45
CA ASP A 5 -10.85 3.92 14.76
C ASP A 5 -11.95 4.99 14.69
N GLY A 6 -12.47 5.32 13.50
CA GLY A 6 -13.55 6.31 13.36
C GLY A 6 -13.18 7.74 13.79
N GLY A 7 -11.90 7.99 14.06
CA GLY A 7 -11.37 9.32 14.38
C GLY A 7 -11.34 10.23 13.15
N ILE A 8 -11.82 11.45 13.35
CA ILE A 8 -11.81 12.56 12.39
C ILE A 8 -10.35 12.85 12.01
N ASP A 9 -10.06 13.06 10.72
CA ASP A 9 -8.79 13.65 10.28
C ASP A 9 -8.60 14.96 11.07
N GLU A 10 -7.52 15.10 11.86
CA GLU A 10 -7.34 16.26 12.73
C GLU A 10 -7.11 17.52 11.86
N TYR A 11 -8.20 18.23 11.55
CA TYR A 11 -8.17 19.49 10.79
C TYR A 11 -7.92 20.65 11.76
N VAL A 12 -6.73 21.23 11.69
CA VAL A 12 -6.39 22.43 12.46
C VAL A 12 -6.51 23.65 11.54
N TYR A 13 -7.41 24.57 11.89
CA TYR A 13 -7.54 25.88 11.22
C TYR A 13 -6.70 26.92 11.95
N ALA A 14 -5.95 27.74 11.22
CA ALA A 14 -5.36 28.96 11.77
C ALA A 14 -6.40 30.09 11.69
N VAL A 15 -6.60 30.78 12.81
CA VAL A 15 -7.69 31.77 13.00
C VAL A 15 -7.26 33.21 12.67
N ASP A 16 -5.95 33.48 12.54
CA ASP A 16 -5.43 34.83 12.25
C ASP A 16 -4.57 34.88 10.98
N GLN A 17 -4.74 35.94 10.17
CA GLN A 17 -3.89 36.28 9.01
C GLN A 17 -2.48 36.77 9.39
N GLN A 18 -2.01 36.49 10.62
CA GLN A 18 -0.63 36.77 10.99
C GLN A 18 0.29 35.74 10.33
N SER A 19 1.45 36.21 9.83
CA SER A 19 2.38 35.48 8.96
C SER A 19 2.76 34.08 9.46
N ILE A 20 1.96 33.06 9.12
CA ILE A 20 2.26 31.66 9.45
C ILE A 20 3.51 31.27 8.68
N SER A 21 4.53 30.82 9.40
CA SER A 21 5.72 30.27 8.75
C SER A 21 5.47 28.85 8.30
N LEU A 22 5.85 28.54 7.06
CA LEU A 22 5.94 27.15 6.59
C LEU A 22 6.73 26.25 7.56
N ALA A 23 7.77 26.77 8.21
CA ALA A 23 8.54 26.03 9.20
C ALA A 23 7.71 25.59 10.42
N ASP A 24 6.81 26.47 10.89
CA ASP A 24 5.94 26.19 12.05
C ASP A 24 4.85 25.17 11.68
N ALA A 25 4.30 25.27 10.47
CA ALA A 25 3.34 24.31 9.95
C ALA A 25 3.97 22.90 9.81
N LEU A 26 5.18 22.81 9.27
CA LEU A 26 5.92 21.54 9.17
C LEU A 26 6.30 20.97 10.53
N TRP A 27 6.66 21.83 11.49
CA TRP A 27 6.91 21.40 12.87
C TRP A 27 5.65 20.83 13.52
N LEU A 28 4.49 21.46 13.31
CA LEU A 28 3.21 20.94 13.78
C LEU A 28 2.92 19.56 13.19
N CYS A 29 3.12 19.37 11.87
CA CYS A 29 2.99 18.05 11.24
C CYS A 29 3.91 17.00 11.88
N SER A 30 5.16 17.36 12.17
CA SER A 30 6.09 16.47 12.87
C SER A 30 5.60 16.10 14.27
N SER A 31 5.02 17.06 15.00
CA SER A 31 4.46 16.84 16.34
C SER A 31 3.28 15.87 16.31
N ILE A 32 2.39 16.01 15.31
CA ILE A 32 1.27 15.09 15.08
C ILE A 32 1.79 13.66 14.85
N PHE A 33 2.81 13.49 14.01
CA PHE A 33 3.41 12.17 13.79
C PHE A 33 4.08 11.57 15.04
N SER A 34 4.59 12.40 15.95
CA SER A 34 5.21 11.94 17.19
C SER A 34 4.18 11.49 18.24
N LYS A 35 2.98 12.09 18.24
CA LYS A 35 1.87 11.67 19.12
C LYS A 35 1.30 10.30 18.74
N HIS A 36 1.41 9.91 17.47
CA HIS A 36 0.92 8.62 16.99
C HIS A 36 1.86 7.47 17.40
N LYS A 37 1.33 6.45 18.08
CA LYS A 37 2.12 5.34 18.66
C LYS A 37 2.62 4.29 17.65
N SER A 38 2.21 4.35 16.39
CA SER A 38 2.54 3.33 15.40
C SER A 38 3.89 3.60 14.75
N LYS A 39 4.90 2.78 15.08
CA LYS A 39 6.26 2.90 14.55
C LYS A 39 6.42 2.40 13.10
N LYS A 40 5.43 1.70 12.54
CA LYS A 40 5.53 1.04 11.22
C LYS A 40 4.74 1.71 10.10
N ASP A 41 4.07 2.83 10.40
CA ASP A 41 3.25 3.52 9.42
C ASP A 41 4.10 4.39 8.49
N ASN A 42 3.67 4.45 7.24
CA ASN A 42 4.28 5.33 6.25
C ASN A 42 3.70 6.74 6.45
N LYS A 43 4.55 7.68 6.87
CA LYS A 43 4.19 9.05 7.18
C LYS A 43 4.26 9.89 5.91
N LYS A 44 3.16 10.57 5.58
CA LYS A 44 3.04 11.38 4.36
C LYS A 44 2.42 12.72 4.68
N ILE A 45 2.96 13.80 4.12
CA ILE A 45 2.38 15.13 4.15
C ILE A 45 1.95 15.48 2.73
N PHE A 46 0.70 15.92 2.56
CA PHE A 46 0.19 16.45 1.30
C PHE A 46 0.11 17.96 1.43
N LEU A 47 0.99 18.69 0.73
CA LEU A 47 1.05 20.15 0.75
C LEU A 47 0.31 20.72 -0.45
N PHE A 48 -0.83 21.35 -0.19
CA PHE A 48 -1.61 22.08 -1.19
C PHE A 48 -1.31 23.57 -1.07
N THR A 49 -0.76 24.18 -2.12
CA THR A 49 -0.40 25.61 -2.09
C THR A 49 -0.46 26.22 -3.48
N ASN A 50 -0.89 27.48 -3.56
CA ASN A 50 -0.78 28.32 -4.75
C ASN A 50 0.36 29.34 -4.65
N ASN A 51 1.08 29.35 -3.52
CA ASN A 51 2.21 30.24 -3.27
C ASN A 51 3.52 29.48 -3.46
N ASP A 52 4.28 29.88 -4.48
CA ASP A 52 5.59 29.31 -4.84
C ASP A 52 6.75 29.91 -4.03
N GLU A 53 6.55 31.09 -3.44
CA GLU A 53 7.50 31.82 -2.60
C GLU A 53 6.85 32.19 -1.24
N PRO A 54 6.66 31.22 -0.33
CA PRO A 54 6.05 31.45 0.98
C PRO A 54 6.81 32.46 1.85
N HIS A 55 8.11 32.60 1.61
CA HIS A 55 9.02 33.52 2.30
C HIS A 55 9.99 34.11 1.27
N SER A 56 10.53 35.29 1.52
CA SER A 56 11.56 35.88 0.64
C SER A 56 12.86 35.06 0.67
N LYS A 57 13.51 34.93 -0.50
CA LYS A 57 14.74 34.13 -0.76
C LYS A 57 15.86 34.19 0.29
N PHE A 58 15.95 35.26 1.08
CA PHE A 58 16.99 35.47 2.08
C PHE A 58 16.48 35.55 3.51
N SER A 59 15.19 35.28 3.74
CA SER A 59 14.60 35.31 5.06
C SER A 59 15.09 34.15 5.91
N ASN A 60 15.33 34.40 7.19
CA ASN A 60 15.57 33.35 8.18
C ASN A 60 14.43 32.32 8.23
N LYS A 61 13.19 32.75 7.91
CA LYS A 61 12.02 31.86 7.86
C LYS A 61 12.11 30.82 6.73
N GLN A 62 12.72 31.18 5.60
CA GLN A 62 12.94 30.25 4.49
C GLN A 62 13.97 29.18 4.85
N LYS A 63 15.14 29.59 5.37
CA LYS A 63 16.18 28.66 5.81
C LYS A 63 15.67 27.68 6.88
N GLN A 64 14.80 28.16 7.78
CA GLN A 64 14.14 27.30 8.75
C GLN A 64 13.19 26.29 8.09
N ALA A 65 12.44 26.69 7.06
CA ALA A 65 11.54 25.80 6.34
C ALA A 65 12.31 24.70 5.58
N GLU A 66 13.36 25.05 4.86
CA GLU A 66 14.26 24.11 4.15
C GLU A 66 14.87 23.10 5.13
N LYS A 67 15.41 23.58 6.26
CA LYS A 67 15.94 22.68 7.31
C LYS A 67 14.87 21.73 7.84
N ARG A 68 13.64 22.22 8.08
CA ARG A 68 12.53 21.36 8.57
C ARG A 68 12.08 20.34 7.53
N ILE A 69 12.15 20.67 6.25
CA ILE A 69 11.91 19.71 5.17
C ILE A 69 12.96 18.59 5.23
N GLY A 70 14.24 18.94 5.34
CA GLY A 70 15.32 17.97 5.51
C GLY A 70 15.13 17.06 6.73
N ASP A 71 14.86 17.66 7.90
CA ASP A 71 14.58 16.92 9.15
C ASP A 71 13.44 15.89 8.96
N LEU A 72 12.38 16.25 8.23
CA LEU A 72 11.24 15.37 7.95
C LEU A 72 11.61 14.23 6.99
N GLN A 73 12.40 14.52 5.96
CA GLN A 73 12.88 13.53 5.01
C GLN A 73 13.81 12.50 5.70
N ASP A 74 14.72 12.96 6.56
CA ASP A 74 15.57 12.12 7.40
C ASP A 74 14.73 11.26 8.37
N GLY A 75 13.62 11.81 8.85
CA GLY A 75 12.59 11.11 9.63
C GLY A 75 11.74 10.10 8.85
N ASN A 76 12.06 9.82 7.59
CA ASN A 76 11.31 8.96 6.67
C ASN A 76 9.85 9.41 6.46
N VAL A 77 9.62 10.72 6.48
CA VAL A 77 8.34 11.36 6.12
C VAL A 77 8.40 11.81 4.67
N SER A 78 7.48 11.32 3.84
CA SER A 78 7.37 11.76 2.45
C SER A 78 6.48 13.00 2.35
N ILE A 79 7.00 14.09 1.82
CA ILE A 79 6.21 15.30 1.56
C ILE A 79 5.87 15.33 0.06
N PHE A 80 4.60 15.52 -0.27
CA PHE A 80 4.12 15.62 -1.63
C PHE A 80 3.51 16.99 -1.88
N LEU A 81 4.12 17.74 -2.80
CA LEU A 81 3.63 19.04 -3.24
C LEU A 81 2.51 18.90 -4.29
N PHE A 82 1.44 19.67 -4.10
CA PHE A 82 0.33 19.83 -5.02
C PHE A 82 0.12 21.33 -5.28
N PRO A 83 0.73 21.87 -6.36
CA PRO A 83 0.51 23.25 -6.73
C PRO A 83 -0.93 23.46 -7.22
N ILE A 84 -1.54 24.57 -6.83
CA ILE A 84 -2.90 24.97 -7.24
C ILE A 84 -2.81 26.33 -7.94
N GLY A 85 -3.52 26.52 -9.06
CA GLY A 85 -3.51 27.77 -9.83
C GLY A 85 -2.66 27.70 -11.10
N GLU A 86 -2.48 28.80 -11.83
CA GLU A 86 -2.04 28.70 -13.22
C GLU A 86 -0.56 28.34 -13.40
N ALA A 87 0.34 29.05 -12.72
CA ALA A 87 1.78 28.86 -12.82
C ALA A 87 2.39 28.72 -11.42
N PHE A 88 3.17 27.66 -11.22
CA PHE A 88 3.85 27.41 -9.95
C PHE A 88 5.32 27.09 -10.21
N ASP A 89 6.20 28.00 -9.81
CA ASP A 89 7.63 27.82 -9.95
C ASP A 89 8.20 27.01 -8.77
N THR A 90 8.40 25.72 -9.01
CA THR A 90 8.97 24.84 -7.99
C THR A 90 10.44 25.12 -7.70
N SER A 91 11.11 25.90 -8.55
CA SER A 91 12.54 26.17 -8.44
C SER A 91 12.95 27.02 -7.24
N LYS A 92 11.99 27.71 -6.60
CA LYS A 92 12.25 28.67 -5.53
C LYS A 92 12.51 28.02 -4.17
N VAL A 93 11.50 27.34 -3.63
CA VAL A 93 11.51 26.79 -2.26
C VAL A 93 11.33 25.28 -2.23
N TYR A 94 10.65 24.72 -3.22
CA TYR A 94 10.15 23.34 -3.15
C TYR A 94 10.95 22.35 -4.00
N GLN A 95 12.11 22.74 -4.54
CA GLN A 95 12.95 21.85 -5.36
C GLN A 95 13.28 20.56 -4.64
N GLU A 96 13.70 20.63 -3.37
CA GLU A 96 14.08 19.47 -2.56
C GLU A 96 12.94 18.47 -2.33
N LEU A 97 11.68 18.87 -2.57
CA LEU A 97 10.50 18.02 -2.43
C LEU A 97 10.13 17.25 -3.71
N LEU A 98 10.79 17.55 -4.83
CA LEU A 98 10.46 16.99 -6.12
C LEU A 98 11.26 15.73 -6.42
N MET A 99 10.70 14.90 -7.29
CA MET A 99 11.41 13.75 -7.85
C MET A 99 12.47 14.25 -8.86
N SER A 100 13.54 13.48 -9.09
CA SER A 100 14.67 13.85 -9.99
C SER A 100 14.28 14.35 -11.38
N ASN A 101 13.11 13.97 -11.88
CA ASN A 101 12.56 14.37 -13.17
C ASN A 101 11.69 15.65 -13.15
N GLU A 102 11.37 16.19 -11.98
CA GLU A 102 10.46 17.34 -11.79
C GLU A 102 11.22 18.62 -11.34
N TYR A 103 12.53 18.55 -11.10
CA TYR A 103 13.37 19.67 -10.65
C TYR A 103 13.43 20.81 -11.68
N GLY A 104 13.30 22.05 -11.19
CA GLY A 104 13.45 23.26 -12.01
C GLY A 104 12.32 23.50 -13.02
N SER A 105 11.20 22.79 -12.90
CA SER A 105 10.07 22.89 -13.80
C SER A 105 8.97 23.80 -13.25
N ILE A 106 8.42 24.66 -14.11
CA ILE A 106 7.16 25.37 -13.84
C ILE A 106 6.05 24.33 -13.97
N LEU A 107 5.43 24.00 -12.85
CA LEU A 107 4.27 23.12 -12.85
C LEU A 107 3.02 23.95 -13.10
N SER A 108 2.18 23.52 -14.02
CA SER A 108 0.82 24.05 -14.07
C SER A 108 0.04 23.45 -12.90
N GLY A 109 -0.44 24.31 -12.01
CA GLY A 109 -1.38 23.94 -10.95
C GLY A 109 -2.84 23.96 -11.42
N SER A 110 -3.09 24.24 -12.71
CA SER A 110 -4.41 24.14 -13.31
C SER A 110 -4.71 22.66 -13.49
N MET A 111 -5.40 22.13 -12.48
CA MET A 111 -5.81 20.74 -12.41
C MET A 111 -7.29 20.73 -12.13
N THR A 112 -8.03 19.91 -12.87
CA THR A 112 -9.42 19.63 -12.49
C THR A 112 -9.43 18.93 -11.13
N ALA A 113 -10.53 19.05 -10.38
CA ALA A 113 -10.68 18.39 -9.09
C ALA A 113 -10.46 16.86 -9.21
N ASP A 114 -10.92 16.25 -10.29
CA ASP A 114 -10.76 14.82 -10.56
C ASP A 114 -9.31 14.41 -10.82
N GLU A 115 -8.55 15.23 -11.54
CA GLU A 115 -7.13 14.98 -11.77
C GLU A 115 -6.33 15.15 -10.47
N LEU A 116 -6.65 16.16 -9.67
CA LEU A 116 -6.04 16.38 -8.36
C LEU A 116 -6.30 15.17 -7.45
N LEU A 117 -7.56 14.74 -7.33
CA LEU A 117 -7.94 13.55 -6.57
C LEU A 117 -7.22 12.30 -7.08
N SER A 118 -7.14 12.12 -8.40
CA SER A 118 -6.40 11.00 -9.00
C SER A 118 -4.93 11.00 -8.61
N LYS A 119 -4.26 12.17 -8.63
CA LYS A 119 -2.86 12.29 -8.19
C LYS A 119 -2.71 12.02 -6.69
N ILE A 120 -3.60 12.54 -5.85
CA ILE A 120 -3.61 12.28 -4.40
C ILE A 120 -3.77 10.78 -4.15
N CYS A 121 -4.75 10.12 -4.78
CA CYS A 121 -4.98 8.69 -4.60
C CYS A 121 -3.77 7.85 -5.03
N ARG A 122 -3.11 8.21 -6.15
CA ARG A 122 -1.89 7.54 -6.63
C ARG A 122 -0.73 7.67 -5.63
N LYS A 123 -0.53 8.84 -5.03
CA LYS A 123 0.56 9.09 -4.07
C LYS A 123 0.22 8.66 -2.64
N GLY A 124 -1.07 8.60 -2.28
CA GLY A 124 -1.58 8.17 -0.98
C GLY A 124 -1.33 6.70 -0.70
N GLN A 125 -1.64 5.83 -1.66
CA GLN A 125 -1.55 4.39 -1.44
C GLN A 125 -0.11 3.87 -1.56
N LYS A 126 0.33 3.07 -0.57
CA LYS A 126 1.61 2.34 -0.67
C LYS A 126 1.45 1.19 -1.66
N LYS A 127 2.45 0.97 -2.52
CA LYS A 127 2.53 -0.24 -3.37
C LYS A 127 2.55 -1.49 -2.47
N ARG A 128 1.61 -2.42 -2.68
CA ARG A 128 1.51 -3.67 -1.92
C ARG A 128 1.59 -4.86 -2.88
N PRO A 129 2.70 -5.61 -2.90
CA PRO A 129 2.78 -6.83 -3.68
C PRO A 129 1.84 -7.89 -3.07
N VAL A 130 1.28 -8.73 -3.93
CA VAL A 130 0.52 -9.93 -3.60
C VAL A 130 1.48 -11.03 -3.14
N ALA A 131 2.57 -11.19 -3.87
CA ALA A 131 3.60 -12.19 -3.62
C ALA A 131 4.93 -11.70 -4.20
N ASN A 132 6.03 -12.15 -3.61
CA ASN A 132 7.36 -12.05 -4.17
C ASN A 132 7.75 -13.46 -4.61
N LEU A 133 8.09 -13.62 -5.88
CA LEU A 133 8.29 -14.92 -6.53
C LEU A 133 9.62 -14.90 -7.28
N VAL A 134 10.19 -16.08 -7.50
CA VAL A 134 11.35 -16.25 -8.38
C VAL A 134 10.87 -16.54 -9.79
N PHE A 135 11.47 -15.87 -10.77
CA PHE A 135 11.28 -16.12 -12.18
C PHE A 135 12.49 -16.89 -12.73
N ASN A 136 12.27 -18.15 -13.13
CA ASN A 136 13.28 -19.02 -13.70
C ASN A 136 13.27 -18.88 -15.23
N VAL A 137 14.36 -18.36 -15.79
CA VAL A 137 14.58 -18.30 -17.24
C VAL A 137 15.16 -19.62 -17.74
N ASP A 138 16.13 -20.14 -16.99
CA ASP A 138 16.85 -21.39 -17.19
C ASP A 138 17.15 -22.03 -15.81
N SER A 139 17.67 -23.25 -15.80
CA SER A 139 18.27 -23.94 -14.66
C SER A 139 19.23 -23.05 -13.87
N ASN A 140 20.05 -22.24 -14.56
CA ASN A 140 21.09 -21.42 -13.92
C ASN A 140 20.71 -19.94 -13.77
N THR A 141 19.76 -19.44 -14.57
CA THR A 141 19.42 -18.00 -14.60
C THR A 141 18.05 -17.74 -14.00
N LYS A 142 18.04 -16.98 -12.89
CA LYS A 142 16.84 -16.67 -12.11
C LYS A 142 16.88 -15.22 -11.63
N PHE A 143 15.73 -14.57 -11.57
CA PHE A 143 15.60 -13.23 -10.99
C PHE A 143 14.34 -13.11 -10.13
N GLY A 144 14.34 -12.14 -9.22
CA GLY A 144 13.22 -11.88 -8.32
C GLY A 144 12.15 -11.05 -9.00
N VAL A 145 10.87 -11.36 -8.74
CA VAL A 145 9.73 -10.57 -9.21
C VAL A 145 8.68 -10.35 -8.12
N LYS A 146 8.14 -9.13 -8.05
CA LYS A 146 6.97 -8.76 -7.27
C LYS A 146 5.73 -8.86 -8.16
N LEU A 147 4.72 -9.56 -7.66
CA LEU A 147 3.42 -9.68 -8.30
C LEU A 147 2.46 -8.65 -7.69
N TYR A 148 1.83 -7.82 -8.52
CA TYR A 148 0.84 -6.84 -8.11
C TYR A 148 -0.51 -7.14 -8.78
N ASN A 149 -1.60 -6.92 -8.06
CA ASN A 149 -2.94 -6.93 -8.66
C ASN A 149 -3.42 -5.48 -8.71
N LEU A 150 -3.38 -4.88 -9.90
CA LEU A 150 -3.77 -3.48 -10.13
C LEU A 150 -5.28 -3.29 -10.00
N ILE A 151 -6.03 -4.29 -10.45
CA ILE A 151 -7.49 -4.31 -10.41
C ILE A 151 -7.91 -5.42 -9.45
N ARG A 152 -8.78 -5.10 -8.50
CA ARG A 152 -9.39 -6.07 -7.59
C ARG A 152 -10.87 -5.76 -7.43
N PRO A 153 -11.73 -6.78 -7.35
CA PRO A 153 -13.09 -6.60 -6.90
C PRO A 153 -13.09 -5.92 -5.52
N ALA A 154 -13.95 -4.94 -5.32
CA ALA A 154 -14.17 -4.27 -4.04
C ALA A 154 -15.45 -4.82 -3.40
N PRO A 155 -15.39 -5.98 -2.70
CA PRO A 155 -16.57 -6.55 -2.07
C PRO A 155 -17.02 -5.67 -0.90
N THR A 156 -18.32 -5.71 -0.60
CA THR A 156 -18.86 -5.10 0.61
C THR A 156 -18.16 -5.66 1.85
N PRO A 157 -17.78 -4.82 2.83
CA PRO A 157 -17.18 -5.28 4.07
C PRO A 157 -18.03 -6.36 4.75
N LYS A 158 -17.36 -7.38 5.31
CA LYS A 158 -18.06 -8.44 6.05
C LYS A 158 -18.69 -7.86 7.32
N ARG A 159 -19.85 -8.38 7.69
CA ARG A 159 -20.52 -8.05 8.96
C ARG A 159 -19.60 -8.41 10.13
N MET A 160 -19.56 -7.57 11.16
CA MET A 160 -18.84 -7.83 12.41
C MET A 160 -19.85 -8.14 13.52
N GLN A 161 -19.54 -9.14 14.35
CA GLN A 161 -20.35 -9.49 15.50
C GLN A 161 -20.01 -8.54 16.65
N LEU A 162 -21.04 -7.97 17.27
CA LEU A 162 -20.90 -7.01 18.37
C LEU A 162 -21.68 -7.50 19.60
N ASP A 163 -21.19 -7.17 20.79
CA ASP A 163 -21.95 -7.37 22.03
C ASP A 163 -23.12 -6.38 22.04
N LYS A 164 -24.35 -6.86 22.27
CA LYS A 164 -25.56 -6.03 22.25
C LYS A 164 -25.55 -4.93 23.32
N ARG A 165 -24.88 -5.14 24.45
CA ARG A 165 -24.87 -4.22 25.59
C ARG A 165 -23.75 -3.19 25.48
N THR A 166 -22.56 -3.61 25.05
CA THR A 166 -21.37 -2.74 25.01
C THR A 166 -21.03 -2.22 23.62
N ASN A 167 -21.62 -2.81 22.57
CA ASN A 167 -21.25 -2.60 21.16
C ASN A 167 -19.77 -2.91 20.85
N GLU A 168 -19.09 -3.65 21.71
CA GLU A 168 -17.72 -4.07 21.51
C GLU A 168 -17.64 -5.26 20.54
N ILE A 169 -16.54 -5.36 19.80
CA ILE A 169 -16.33 -6.43 18.82
C ILE A 169 -16.15 -7.78 19.53
N VAL A 170 -16.97 -8.76 19.12
CA VAL A 170 -16.92 -10.12 19.66
C VAL A 170 -15.90 -10.95 18.88
N LYS A 171 -15.01 -11.63 19.61
CA LYS A 171 -14.06 -12.58 19.03
C LYS A 171 -14.68 -13.97 18.93
N SER A 172 -14.92 -14.44 17.72
CA SER A 172 -15.38 -15.82 17.47
C SER A 172 -14.22 -16.81 17.53
N VAL A 173 -14.34 -17.84 18.38
CA VAL A 173 -13.39 -18.96 18.46
C VAL A 173 -14.15 -20.25 18.11
N THR A 174 -13.64 -21.01 17.14
CA THR A 174 -14.26 -22.27 16.71
C THR A 174 -13.41 -23.44 17.14
N THR A 175 -13.96 -24.30 18.00
CA THR A 175 -13.37 -25.56 18.44
C THR A 175 -14.15 -26.72 17.84
N LYS A 176 -13.46 -27.82 17.54
CA LYS A 176 -14.08 -29.07 17.09
C LYS A 176 -14.03 -30.06 18.24
N PHE A 177 -15.08 -30.83 18.44
CA PHE A 177 -15.17 -31.81 19.51
C PHE A 177 -15.76 -33.12 18.99
N ASN A 178 -15.46 -34.21 19.68
CA ASN A 178 -16.08 -35.51 19.44
C ASN A 178 -17.54 -35.47 19.93
N ALA A 179 -18.48 -35.90 19.09
CA ALA A 179 -19.89 -35.87 19.43
C ALA A 179 -20.26 -36.79 20.61
N GLU A 180 -19.51 -37.88 20.83
CA GLU A 180 -19.80 -38.87 21.88
C GLU A 180 -19.07 -38.55 23.20
N THR A 181 -17.78 -38.23 23.14
CA THR A 181 -16.95 -37.99 24.33
C THR A 181 -16.92 -36.52 24.77
N ALA A 182 -17.43 -35.60 23.95
CA ALA A 182 -17.32 -34.15 24.13
C ALA A 182 -15.88 -33.61 24.26
N GLU A 183 -14.88 -34.44 23.98
CA GLU A 183 -13.47 -34.06 24.01
C GLU A 183 -13.12 -33.20 22.80
N THR A 184 -12.28 -32.18 23.03
CA THR A 184 -11.83 -31.29 21.95
C THR A 184 -10.83 -32.01 21.05
N LEU A 185 -11.08 -31.99 19.75
CA LEU A 185 -10.27 -32.67 18.76
C LEU A 185 -9.10 -31.80 18.30
N LEU A 186 -7.91 -32.38 18.32
CA LEU A 186 -6.71 -31.75 17.80
C LEU A 186 -6.65 -31.86 16.27
N PRO A 187 -5.97 -30.93 15.57
CA PRO A 187 -5.79 -31.03 14.12
C PRO A 187 -5.09 -32.30 13.63
N SER A 188 -4.38 -33.04 14.50
CA SER A 188 -3.73 -34.33 14.22
C SER A 188 -4.71 -35.50 14.22
N GLU A 189 -5.79 -35.42 15.01
CA GLU A 189 -6.83 -36.44 15.09
C GLU A 189 -7.83 -36.33 13.94
N LEU A 190 -7.85 -35.18 13.27
CA LEU A 190 -8.71 -34.90 12.14
C LEU A 190 -8.07 -35.36 10.83
N MET A 191 -8.71 -36.35 10.19
CA MET A 191 -8.35 -36.79 8.85
C MET A 191 -9.40 -36.38 7.83
N LYS A 192 -8.98 -36.10 6.60
CA LYS A 192 -9.89 -35.89 5.48
C LYS A 192 -10.13 -37.22 4.79
N SER A 193 -11.37 -37.51 4.42
CA SER A 193 -11.71 -38.69 3.66
C SER A 193 -12.66 -38.33 2.54
N THR A 194 -12.54 -39.03 1.41
CA THR A 194 -13.49 -38.95 0.30
C THR A 194 -13.89 -40.35 -0.10
N ILE A 195 -15.06 -40.49 -0.72
CA ILE A 195 -15.53 -41.77 -1.25
C ILE A 195 -15.24 -41.77 -2.75
N VAL A 196 -14.52 -42.79 -3.22
CA VAL A 196 -14.21 -43.01 -4.64
C VAL A 196 -14.68 -44.40 -5.00
N SER A 197 -15.59 -44.51 -5.98
CA SER A 197 -16.14 -45.79 -6.44
C SER A 197 -16.71 -46.68 -5.33
N GLY A 198 -17.32 -46.08 -4.30
CA GLY A 198 -17.88 -46.79 -3.15
C GLY A 198 -16.88 -47.12 -2.04
N GLU A 199 -15.58 -46.93 -2.28
CA GLU A 199 -14.54 -47.15 -1.26
C GLU A 199 -14.16 -45.84 -0.56
N LYS A 200 -13.97 -45.90 0.76
CA LYS A 200 -13.59 -44.75 1.58
C LYS A 200 -12.07 -44.59 1.59
N VAL A 201 -11.59 -43.60 0.85
CA VAL A 201 -10.17 -43.23 0.79
C VAL A 201 -9.88 -42.17 1.84
N ARG A 202 -8.91 -42.46 2.71
CA ARG A 202 -8.38 -41.50 3.70
C ARG A 202 -7.22 -40.73 3.06
N LEU A 203 -7.19 -39.43 3.29
CA LEU A 203 -6.19 -38.52 2.74
C LEU A 203 -5.56 -37.74 3.89
N ASP A 204 -4.26 -37.95 4.06
CA ASP A 204 -3.49 -37.19 5.01
C ASP A 204 -3.19 -35.79 4.49
N LYS A 205 -2.78 -34.90 5.39
CA LYS A 205 -2.38 -33.53 5.01
C LYS A 205 -1.21 -33.53 4.04
N ASN A 206 -0.29 -34.48 4.20
CA ASN A 206 0.86 -34.64 3.31
C ASN A 206 0.40 -35.07 1.91
N ASP A 207 -0.50 -36.06 1.82
CA ASP A 207 -1.07 -36.51 0.53
C ASP A 207 -1.75 -35.37 -0.22
N LEU A 208 -2.55 -34.57 0.50
CA LEU A 208 -3.24 -33.42 -0.09
C LEU A 208 -2.29 -32.34 -0.59
N THR A 209 -1.14 -32.19 0.07
CA THR A 209 -0.11 -31.21 -0.32
C THR A 209 0.63 -31.70 -1.56
N SER A 210 1.06 -32.97 -1.56
CA SER A 210 1.72 -33.62 -2.70
C SER A 210 0.83 -33.67 -3.93
N LEU A 211 -0.49 -33.88 -3.75
CA LEU A 211 -1.46 -33.88 -4.86
C LEU A 211 -1.57 -32.49 -5.54
N LYS A 212 -1.46 -31.41 -4.76
CA LYS A 212 -1.65 -30.04 -5.24
C LYS A 212 -0.38 -29.38 -5.77
N SER A 213 0.79 -29.74 -5.24
CA SER A 213 2.04 -29.01 -5.48
C SER A 213 3.05 -29.85 -6.26
N LYS A 214 2.78 -30.11 -7.54
CA LYS A 214 3.72 -30.84 -8.43
C LYS A 214 4.89 -29.99 -8.93
N PHE A 215 4.78 -28.67 -8.86
CA PHE A 215 5.77 -27.74 -9.39
C PHE A 215 6.30 -26.82 -8.29
N ALA A 216 7.53 -26.34 -8.47
CA ALA A 216 8.11 -25.33 -7.61
C ALA A 216 7.30 -24.03 -7.70
N VAL A 217 7.21 -23.32 -6.58
CA VAL A 217 6.53 -22.02 -6.52
C VAL A 217 7.35 -20.98 -7.26
N GLY A 218 6.76 -20.35 -8.27
CA GLY A 218 7.39 -19.30 -9.07
C GLY A 218 6.90 -19.29 -10.50
N PHE A 219 7.63 -18.56 -11.34
CA PHE A 219 7.44 -18.57 -12.80
C PHE A 219 8.55 -19.38 -13.46
N THR A 220 8.20 -20.12 -14.50
CA THR A 220 9.17 -20.81 -15.36
C THR A 220 8.90 -20.39 -16.79
N LEU A 221 9.93 -19.87 -17.46
CA LEU A 221 9.82 -19.48 -18.86
C LEU A 221 9.65 -20.73 -19.72
N LEU A 222 8.53 -20.80 -20.45
CA LEU A 222 8.29 -21.85 -21.44
C LEU A 222 8.74 -21.43 -22.84
N GLY A 223 8.74 -20.13 -23.12
CA GLY A 223 9.09 -19.55 -24.42
C GLY A 223 8.34 -18.25 -24.70
N PHE A 224 8.48 -17.74 -25.91
CA PHE A 224 7.86 -16.48 -26.34
C PHE A 224 6.80 -16.76 -27.41
N LYS A 225 5.61 -16.17 -27.24
CA LYS A 225 4.48 -16.31 -28.18
C LYS A 225 4.08 -14.92 -28.68
N PRO A 226 3.94 -14.70 -30.01
CA PRO A 226 3.48 -13.43 -30.56
C PRO A 226 2.11 -13.02 -30.00
N ILE A 227 1.94 -11.72 -29.74
CA ILE A 227 0.72 -11.17 -29.13
C ILE A 227 -0.53 -11.42 -29.97
N GLU A 228 -0.39 -11.46 -31.30
CA GLU A 228 -1.48 -11.75 -32.25
C GLU A 228 -2.11 -13.14 -32.04
N LYS A 229 -1.35 -14.08 -31.48
CA LYS A 229 -1.85 -15.43 -31.17
C LYS A 229 -2.58 -15.49 -29.83
N LEU A 230 -2.68 -14.39 -29.07
CA LEU A 230 -3.45 -14.29 -27.83
C LEU A 230 -4.86 -13.81 -28.14
N LYS A 231 -5.86 -14.62 -27.78
CA LYS A 231 -7.27 -14.36 -28.07
C LYS A 231 -7.94 -13.68 -26.88
N PHE A 232 -8.55 -12.51 -27.09
CA PHE A 232 -9.21 -11.74 -26.02
C PHE A 232 -10.36 -12.49 -25.32
N HIS A 233 -11.08 -13.35 -26.03
CA HIS A 233 -12.19 -14.13 -25.45
C HIS A 233 -11.71 -15.27 -24.54
N LEU A 234 -10.42 -15.58 -24.50
CA LEU A 234 -9.85 -16.57 -23.57
C LEU A 234 -9.49 -15.93 -22.21
N TYR A 235 -10.35 -15.02 -21.74
CA TYR A 235 -10.22 -14.41 -20.43
C TYR A 235 -10.67 -15.40 -19.34
N LEU A 236 -9.79 -15.65 -18.36
CA LEU A 236 -10.09 -16.52 -17.22
C LEU A 236 -10.24 -15.74 -15.92
N SER A 237 -9.32 -14.81 -15.65
CA SER A 237 -9.24 -14.06 -14.41
C SER A 237 -8.52 -12.72 -14.61
N PRO A 238 -8.65 -11.76 -13.67
CA PRO A 238 -7.97 -10.47 -13.77
C PRO A 238 -6.45 -10.65 -13.87
N ALA A 239 -5.83 -9.93 -14.79
CA ALA A 239 -4.39 -9.99 -14.99
C ALA A 239 -3.63 -9.40 -13.78
N SER A 240 -2.51 -10.03 -13.45
CA SER A 240 -1.54 -9.50 -12.50
C SER A 240 -0.42 -8.75 -13.23
N PHE A 241 0.13 -7.73 -12.60
CA PHE A 241 1.28 -6.97 -13.07
C PHE A 241 2.56 -7.47 -12.39
N ILE A 242 3.59 -7.75 -13.18
CA ILE A 242 4.89 -8.25 -12.70
C ILE A 242 5.89 -7.10 -12.74
N TYR A 243 6.68 -6.94 -11.68
CA TYR A 243 7.76 -5.95 -11.59
C TYR A 243 9.01 -6.59 -10.97
N PRO A 244 10.24 -6.23 -11.38
CA PRO A 244 11.46 -6.80 -10.81
C PRO A 244 11.59 -6.57 -9.29
N ASP A 245 12.18 -7.55 -8.61
CA ASP A 245 12.45 -7.55 -7.17
C ASP A 245 13.94 -7.70 -6.86
N GLU A 246 14.64 -6.57 -6.79
CA GLU A 246 16.06 -6.52 -6.41
C GLU A 246 16.32 -6.90 -4.94
N ASP A 247 15.28 -6.90 -4.09
CA ASP A 247 15.43 -7.29 -2.68
C ASP A 247 15.58 -8.81 -2.54
N LEU A 248 14.94 -9.58 -3.44
CA LEU A 248 14.90 -11.04 -3.40
C LEU A 248 16.10 -11.65 -4.12
N VAL A 249 16.39 -11.20 -5.34
CA VAL A 249 17.57 -11.60 -6.12
C VAL A 249 18.13 -10.34 -6.73
N LYS A 250 19.36 -9.99 -6.35
CA LYS A 250 20.07 -8.85 -6.91
C LYS A 250 20.54 -9.18 -8.32
N GLY A 251 20.18 -8.34 -9.28
CA GLY A 251 20.69 -8.38 -10.65
C GLY A 251 22.10 -7.87 -10.81
#